data_AF-A0A0Q7Q7E2-F1
#
_entry.id   AF-A0A0Q7Q7E2-F1
#
_cell.length_a   1.000
_cell.length_b   1.000
_cell.length_c   1.000
_cell.angle_alpha   90.00
_cell.angle_beta   90.00
_cell.angle_gamma   90.00
#
_symmetry.space_group_name_H-M   'P 1'
#
loop_
_entity.id
_entity.type
_entity.pdbx_description
1 polymer ?
#
loop_
_entity_poly.entity_id
_entity_poly.type
_entity_poly.pdbx_seq_one_letter_code
_entity_poly.pdbx_strand_id
1 'polypeptide(L)'
;MIRRSVLVLLAAACLAAGLASPAEARPGQVDPPWVSASSPSSITLSWLAKAGATHYRVSYATSYSGVKASSARVRRTSGRQTSLRVSGLRSGTMYCFMVAAVSGSGTGARSQRHCKMTMRVANHTDRRTAGIVTFNLCARASGCHRWDPRLSPIMKRIDESDADLVALQEASGRIEQLAAHLETRGFALASASGSEALFYRTSRFRLSQKPVADGDPGELAPVAGTWTLSESGTAAWALLKETRTGHAVVVGSVHLKNGKTESASAVRRIETRRLVAKARFVARENGLPRSRVVLAGDFNSTRNRPSDTPRWELEKYGWHDAYDRSASFTRPYLNSYNGWDTTPRRSVRYGDHVDRVFLSDAVGSTQWRVVVKVADGKYVTPVASDHSPVRVTLYLP
;
A
#
# COMPACT_ATOMS: atom_id res chain seq x y z
N MET A 1 72.02 57.36 -49.81
CA MET A 1 70.61 57.79 -49.85
C MET A 1 69.78 56.84 -49.02
N ILE A 2 69.06 57.39 -48.04
CA ILE A 2 68.27 56.72 -47.02
C ILE A 2 67.00 56.14 -47.66
N ARG A 3 66.69 54.86 -47.47
CA ARG A 3 65.30 54.36 -47.49
C ARG A 3 65.07 53.38 -46.36
N ARG A 4 64.05 53.73 -45.57
CA ARG A 4 63.70 53.26 -44.24
C ARG A 4 63.13 51.84 -44.28
N SER A 5 63.57 51.01 -43.35
CA SER A 5 62.92 49.77 -42.95
C SER A 5 61.58 50.08 -42.29
N VAL A 6 60.49 49.46 -42.75
CA VAL A 6 59.21 49.41 -42.03
C VAL A 6 59.00 47.96 -41.61
N LEU A 7 59.23 47.69 -40.33
CA LEU A 7 58.91 46.43 -39.69
C LEU A 7 57.42 46.49 -39.30
N VAL A 8 56.56 45.71 -39.98
CA VAL A 8 55.15 45.57 -39.59
C VAL A 8 55.07 44.50 -38.51
N LEU A 9 54.95 44.93 -37.25
CA LEU A 9 54.63 44.07 -36.11
C LEU A 9 53.12 43.73 -36.16
N LEU A 10 52.79 42.52 -36.61
CA LEU A 10 51.46 41.93 -36.42
C LEU A 10 51.32 41.51 -34.96
N ALA A 11 50.70 42.37 -34.14
CA ALA A 11 50.25 42.01 -32.81
C ALA A 11 49.03 41.09 -32.92
N ALA A 12 49.22 39.79 -32.71
CA ALA A 12 48.12 38.85 -32.52
C ALA A 12 47.43 39.14 -31.17
N ALA A 13 46.33 39.87 -31.20
CA ALA A 13 45.45 40.02 -30.05
C ALA A 13 44.72 38.70 -29.80
N CYS A 14 45.26 37.84 -28.94
CA CYS A 14 44.50 36.74 -28.35
C CYS A 14 43.42 37.34 -27.44
N LEU A 15 42.19 37.50 -27.95
CA LEU A 15 41.02 37.61 -27.09
C LEU A 15 40.86 36.28 -26.35
N ALA A 16 41.36 36.22 -25.12
CA ALA A 16 40.90 35.24 -24.16
C ALA A 16 39.45 35.61 -23.79
N ALA A 17 38.50 35.20 -24.62
CA ALA A 17 37.10 35.15 -24.21
C ALA A 17 37.03 34.11 -23.10
N GLY A 18 37.05 34.57 -21.85
CA GLY A 18 36.77 33.74 -20.70
C GLY A 18 35.40 33.09 -20.93
N LEU A 19 35.39 31.80 -21.26
CA LEU A 19 34.17 31.01 -21.23
C LEU A 19 33.73 30.97 -19.77
N ALA A 20 32.90 31.92 -19.38
CA ALA A 20 32.16 31.80 -18.13
C ALA A 20 31.40 30.48 -18.24
N SER A 21 31.75 29.52 -17.38
CA SER A 21 30.97 28.29 -17.25
C SER A 21 29.53 28.70 -16.99
N PRO A 22 28.53 28.14 -17.69
CA PRO A 22 27.15 28.55 -17.50
C PRO A 22 26.81 28.46 -16.02
N ALA A 23 26.31 29.57 -15.45
CA ALA A 23 25.91 29.62 -14.05
C ALA A 23 24.99 28.43 -13.76
N GLU A 24 25.39 27.56 -12.83
CA GLU A 24 24.68 26.30 -12.58
C GLU A 24 23.22 26.64 -12.21
N ALA A 25 22.25 26.23 -13.03
CA ALA A 25 20.85 26.52 -12.75
C ALA A 25 20.42 25.84 -11.44
N ARG A 26 19.41 26.42 -10.75
CA ARG A 26 18.83 25.78 -9.57
C ARG A 26 18.31 24.37 -9.93
N PRO A 27 18.36 23.39 -9.01
CA PRO A 27 17.84 22.07 -9.28
C PRO A 27 16.35 22.13 -9.66
N GLY A 28 15.94 21.28 -10.61
CA GLY A 28 14.53 21.16 -10.97
C GLY A 28 13.66 20.60 -9.83
N GLN A 29 12.35 20.53 -10.05
CA GLN A 29 11.41 19.98 -9.07
C GLN A 29 11.75 18.52 -8.71
N VAL A 30 11.72 18.21 -7.41
CA VAL A 30 11.86 16.84 -6.91
C VAL A 30 10.53 16.12 -7.06
N ASP A 31 10.59 14.85 -7.45
CA ASP A 31 9.41 13.98 -7.47
C ASP A 31 8.75 13.87 -6.09
N PRO A 32 7.45 13.50 -6.03
CA PRO A 32 6.79 13.29 -4.75
C PRO A 32 7.55 12.27 -3.88
N PRO A 33 7.84 12.62 -2.60
CA PRO A 33 8.44 11.69 -1.67
C PRO A 33 7.42 10.62 -1.26
N TRP A 34 7.91 9.56 -0.62
CA TRP A 34 7.08 8.52 -0.03
C TRP A 34 7.57 8.15 1.37
N VAL A 35 6.68 7.62 2.20
CA VAL A 35 7.05 7.04 3.49
C VAL A 35 7.83 5.74 3.30
N SER A 36 8.96 5.57 3.99
CA SER A 36 9.71 4.30 4.04
C SER A 36 9.69 3.67 5.42
N ALA A 37 9.51 4.48 6.47
CA ALA A 37 9.26 4.00 7.83
C ALA A 37 8.37 4.95 8.64
N SER A 38 7.67 4.41 9.63
CA SER A 38 6.80 5.16 10.54
C SER A 38 6.89 4.62 11.96
N SER A 39 6.70 5.48 12.95
CA SER A 39 6.55 5.14 14.36
C SER A 39 5.54 6.11 15.01
N PRO A 40 5.23 5.97 16.30
CA PRO A 40 4.42 6.96 16.99
C PRO A 40 5.00 8.36 17.01
N SER A 41 6.33 8.50 16.95
CA SER A 41 7.01 9.79 17.11
C SER A 41 7.89 10.19 15.93
N SER A 42 7.86 9.43 14.83
CA SER A 42 8.67 9.73 13.65
C SER A 42 8.09 9.22 12.35
N ILE A 43 8.40 9.91 11.25
CA ILE A 43 8.18 9.45 9.88
C ILE A 43 9.50 9.57 9.12
N THR A 44 9.91 8.50 8.43
CA THR A 44 11.02 8.51 7.50
C THR A 44 10.49 8.61 6.08
N LEU A 45 10.97 9.60 5.34
CA LEU A 45 10.66 9.80 3.93
C LEU A 45 11.82 9.34 3.06
N SER A 46 11.50 8.95 1.83
CA SER A 46 12.45 8.70 0.76
C SER A 46 11.96 9.34 -0.55
N TRP A 47 12.88 9.66 -1.45
CA TRP A 47 12.58 10.23 -2.77
C TRP A 47 13.65 9.81 -3.80
N LEU A 48 13.42 10.11 -5.08
CA LEU A 48 14.42 9.87 -6.13
C LEU A 48 15.46 11.00 -6.13
N ALA A 49 16.72 10.66 -6.44
CA ALA A 49 17.79 11.64 -6.53
C ALA A 49 17.50 12.68 -7.63
N LYS A 50 17.86 13.93 -7.39
CA LYS A 50 17.77 15.02 -8.35
C LYS A 50 19.17 15.48 -8.77
N ALA A 51 19.41 15.58 -10.07
CA ALA A 51 20.65 16.12 -10.62
C ALA A 51 20.92 17.53 -10.08
N GLY A 52 22.20 17.85 -9.83
CA GLY A 52 22.64 19.13 -9.24
C GLY A 52 22.38 19.28 -7.74
N ALA A 53 21.63 18.39 -7.09
CA ALA A 53 21.39 18.50 -5.66
C ALA A 53 22.67 18.22 -4.85
N THR A 54 23.03 19.12 -3.93
CA THR A 54 24.07 18.92 -2.91
C THR A 54 23.48 18.40 -1.61
N HIS A 55 22.24 18.82 -1.30
CA HIS A 55 21.41 18.32 -0.21
C HIS A 55 19.93 18.60 -0.49
N TYR A 56 19.05 18.17 0.41
CA TYR A 56 17.61 18.39 0.30
C TYR A 56 17.07 19.11 1.53
N ARG A 57 16.08 19.97 1.29
CA ARG A 57 15.26 20.64 2.30
C ARG A 57 13.90 19.95 2.37
N VAL A 58 13.53 19.46 3.55
CA VAL A 58 12.22 18.84 3.82
C VAL A 58 11.39 19.78 4.69
N SER A 59 10.32 20.31 4.13
CA SER A 59 9.31 21.09 4.87
C SER A 59 8.20 20.19 5.37
N TYR A 60 7.71 20.41 6.59
CA TYR A 60 6.61 19.64 7.16
C TYR A 60 5.69 20.45 8.09
N ALA A 61 4.41 20.07 8.12
CA ALA A 61 3.37 20.66 8.97
C ALA A 61 2.25 19.64 9.26
N THR A 62 1.35 19.95 10.20
CA THR A 62 0.23 19.07 10.55
C THR A 62 -1.01 19.22 9.65
N SER A 63 -0.91 20.00 8.57
CA SER A 63 -2.01 20.20 7.63
C SER A 63 -1.51 20.31 6.18
N TYR A 64 -2.42 19.98 5.24
CA TYR A 64 -2.13 19.95 3.81
C TYR A 64 -1.84 21.34 3.21
N SER A 65 -2.48 22.38 3.76
CA SER A 65 -2.21 23.78 3.41
C SER A 65 -0.98 24.30 4.15
N GLY A 66 -0.83 23.98 5.44
CA GLY A 66 0.22 24.50 6.31
C GLY A 66 1.63 24.16 5.86
N VAL A 67 1.85 23.01 5.19
CA VAL A 67 3.18 22.65 4.69
C VAL A 67 3.70 23.61 3.60
N LYS A 68 2.81 24.36 2.93
CA LYS A 68 3.20 25.40 1.95
C LYS A 68 3.61 26.72 2.60
N ALA A 69 3.13 27.00 3.81
CA ALA A 69 3.38 28.26 4.49
C ALA A 69 4.88 28.45 4.80
N SER A 70 5.31 29.70 4.92
CA SER A 70 6.67 30.05 5.36
C SER A 70 6.98 29.55 6.78
N SER A 71 5.95 29.40 7.62
CA SER A 71 6.03 28.86 8.98
C SER A 71 6.14 27.33 9.07
N ALA A 72 6.11 26.62 7.94
CA ALA A 72 6.31 25.17 7.94
C ALA A 72 7.68 24.82 8.54
N ARG A 73 7.72 23.79 9.38
CA ARG A 73 8.95 23.31 9.99
C ARG A 73 9.87 22.74 8.92
N VAL A 74 11.18 22.83 9.12
CA VAL A 74 12.18 22.43 8.12
C VAL A 74 13.24 21.54 8.73
N ARG A 75 13.63 20.51 7.97
CA ARG A 75 14.83 19.71 8.19
C ARG A 75 15.65 19.65 6.89
N ARG A 76 16.92 19.32 7.01
CA ARG A 76 17.83 19.14 5.87
C ARG A 76 18.50 17.78 5.96
N THR A 77 18.79 17.18 4.81
CA THR A 77 19.60 15.96 4.76
C THR A 77 21.07 16.26 5.00
N SER A 78 21.81 15.24 5.44
CA SER A 78 23.27 15.27 5.37
C SER A 78 23.69 14.93 3.94
N GLY A 79 24.34 15.88 3.26
CA GLY A 79 24.74 15.75 1.87
C GLY A 79 23.60 15.29 0.95
N ARG A 80 23.94 14.45 -0.03
CA ARG A 80 23.04 14.01 -1.12
C ARG A 80 22.10 12.86 -0.74
N GLN A 81 21.96 12.54 0.55
CA GLN A 81 21.03 11.49 1.00
C GLN A 81 19.62 11.75 0.49
N THR A 82 18.96 10.71 -0.03
CA THR A 82 17.59 10.78 -0.57
C THR A 82 16.55 10.24 0.42
N SER A 83 16.88 10.26 1.70
CA SER A 83 16.00 9.88 2.79
C SER A 83 16.24 10.77 4.00
N LEU A 84 15.17 11.02 4.76
CA LEU A 84 15.25 11.79 6.00
C LEU A 84 14.21 11.29 7.00
N ARG A 85 14.66 11.03 8.24
CA ARG A 85 13.79 10.78 9.38
C ARG A 85 13.40 12.09 10.08
N VAL A 86 12.11 12.39 10.09
CA VAL A 86 11.54 13.49 10.89
C VAL A 86 11.09 12.92 12.23
N SER A 87 11.74 13.34 13.31
CA SER A 87 11.49 12.86 14.69
C SER A 87 10.80 13.92 15.55
N GLY A 88 10.35 13.55 16.76
CA GLY A 88 9.66 14.46 17.68
C GLY A 88 8.25 14.81 17.22
N LEU A 89 7.62 13.89 16.47
CA LEU A 89 6.24 14.00 16.03
C LEU A 89 5.29 13.51 17.12
N ARG A 90 4.04 13.98 17.08
CA ARG A 90 2.98 13.47 17.96
C ARG A 90 2.39 12.18 17.37
N SER A 91 1.99 11.25 18.23
CA SER A 91 1.32 10.01 17.83
C SER A 91 -0.07 10.29 17.25
N GLY A 92 -0.54 9.41 16.36
CA GLY A 92 -1.85 9.51 15.71
C GLY A 92 -2.13 10.84 15.01
N THR A 93 -1.09 11.57 14.61
CA THR A 93 -1.19 12.92 14.06
C THR A 93 -0.82 12.90 12.59
N MET A 94 -1.64 13.52 11.75
CA MET A 94 -1.32 13.72 10.33
C MET A 94 -0.18 14.73 10.18
N TYR A 95 0.82 14.38 9.39
CA TYR A 95 1.86 15.30 8.93
C TYR A 95 1.93 15.28 7.41
N CYS A 96 2.10 16.46 6.82
CA CYS A 96 2.30 16.66 5.40
C CYS A 96 3.69 17.20 5.14
N PHE A 97 4.30 16.78 4.03
CA PHE A 97 5.70 16.95 3.71
C PHE A 97 5.87 17.43 2.26
N MET A 98 6.91 18.23 2.03
CA MET A 98 7.42 18.55 0.70
C MET A 98 8.94 18.55 0.73
N VAL A 99 9.56 18.16 -0.39
CA VAL A 99 11.01 18.09 -0.55
C VAL A 99 11.46 19.05 -1.64
N ALA A 100 12.53 19.80 -1.42
CA ALA A 100 13.20 20.59 -2.44
C ALA A 100 14.69 20.23 -2.49
N ALA A 101 15.24 20.10 -3.68
CA ALA A 101 16.69 19.96 -3.89
C ALA A 101 17.38 21.32 -3.72
N VAL A 102 18.60 21.31 -3.19
CA VAL A 102 19.40 22.52 -2.95
C VAL A 102 20.79 22.32 -3.55
N SER A 103 21.30 23.35 -4.24
CA SER A 103 22.66 23.42 -4.78
C SER A 103 23.33 24.75 -4.40
N GLY A 104 24.54 25.00 -4.89
CA GLY A 104 25.23 26.29 -4.75
C GLY A 104 24.46 27.47 -5.37
N SER A 105 23.64 27.22 -6.40
CA SER A 105 22.79 28.23 -7.04
C SER A 105 21.44 28.46 -6.35
N GLY A 106 21.16 27.69 -5.29
CA GLY A 106 20.03 27.88 -4.39
C GLY A 106 19.07 26.70 -4.32
N THR A 107 17.87 26.98 -3.80
CA THR A 107 16.82 25.96 -3.60
C THR A 107 15.91 25.86 -4.81
N GLY A 108 15.74 24.65 -5.34
CA GLY A 108 14.83 24.32 -6.42
C GLY A 108 13.35 24.32 -6.01
N ALA A 109 12.47 24.01 -6.97
CA ALA A 109 11.04 23.89 -6.72
C ALA A 109 10.71 22.73 -5.76
N ARG A 110 9.72 22.94 -4.89
CA ARG A 110 9.23 21.92 -3.94
C ARG A 110 8.44 20.84 -4.67
N SER A 111 8.56 19.60 -4.22
CA SER A 111 7.77 18.45 -4.66
C SER A 111 6.27 18.67 -4.44
N GLN A 112 5.44 17.79 -5.01
CA GLN A 112 4.07 17.66 -4.54
C GLN A 112 4.05 17.20 -3.07
N ARG A 113 2.92 17.45 -2.40
CA ARG A 113 2.74 17.17 -0.97
C ARG A 113 2.40 15.70 -0.77
N HIS A 114 3.16 15.06 0.12
CA HIS A 114 2.85 13.74 0.64
C HIS A 114 2.47 13.86 2.11
N CYS A 115 1.46 13.14 2.56
CA CYS A 115 0.99 13.20 3.93
C CYS A 115 0.83 11.79 4.50
N LYS A 116 1.14 11.68 5.79
CA LYS A 116 1.13 10.42 6.52
C LYS A 116 0.73 10.66 7.96
N MET A 117 -0.16 9.82 8.48
CA MET A 117 -0.44 9.75 9.91
C MET A 117 0.67 8.95 10.60
N THR A 118 1.25 9.51 11.66
CA THR A 118 2.11 8.74 12.58
C THR A 118 1.33 7.58 13.18
N MET A 119 2.03 6.52 13.55
CA MET A 119 1.35 5.41 14.23
C MET A 119 0.72 5.91 15.53
N ARG A 120 -0.43 5.37 15.92
CA ARG A 120 -1.05 5.71 17.21
C ARG A 120 -0.26 5.08 18.36
N VAL A 121 0.13 3.82 18.16
CA VAL A 121 0.89 3.00 19.12
C VAL A 121 2.00 2.28 18.38
N ALA A 122 3.10 2.01 19.07
CA ALA A 122 4.14 1.13 18.54
C ALA A 122 3.58 -0.30 18.47
N ASN A 123 3.99 -1.07 17.46
CA ASN A 123 3.64 -2.49 17.46
C ASN A 123 4.56 -3.25 18.43
N HIS A 124 4.00 -4.28 19.05
CA HIS A 124 4.75 -5.22 19.88
C HIS A 124 5.54 -6.18 18.96
N THR A 125 6.88 -6.11 19.02
CA THR A 125 7.81 -6.81 18.11
C THR A 125 8.17 -8.23 18.55
N ASP A 126 7.74 -8.64 19.74
CA ASP A 126 7.90 -9.97 20.35
C ASP A 126 6.88 -11.00 19.80
N ARG A 127 5.92 -10.54 19.01
CA ARG A 127 4.85 -11.39 18.45
C ARG A 127 5.26 -12.08 17.16
N ARG A 128 4.72 -13.28 16.96
CA ARG A 128 4.89 -14.02 15.72
C ARG A 128 4.19 -13.30 14.57
N THR A 129 4.79 -13.41 13.40
CA THR A 129 4.31 -12.74 12.22
C THR A 129 3.68 -13.70 11.22
N ALA A 130 2.69 -13.20 10.48
CA ALA A 130 2.12 -13.86 9.31
C ALA A 130 1.89 -12.84 8.18
N GLY A 131 2.13 -13.23 6.94
CA GLY A 131 1.86 -12.41 5.77
C GLY A 131 0.43 -12.59 5.27
N ILE A 132 -0.30 -11.49 5.04
CA ILE A 132 -1.54 -11.50 4.24
C ILE A 132 -1.33 -10.68 2.97
N VAL A 133 -1.77 -11.21 1.83
CA VAL A 133 -1.85 -10.49 0.56
C VAL A 133 -3.30 -10.36 0.10
N THR A 134 -3.68 -9.18 -0.39
CA THR A 134 -4.93 -8.95 -1.10
C THR A 134 -4.67 -8.67 -2.57
N PHE A 135 -5.47 -9.25 -3.46
CA PHE A 135 -5.28 -9.13 -4.90
C PHE A 135 -6.59 -9.29 -5.68
N ASN A 136 -7.12 -8.19 -6.21
CA ASN A 136 -8.19 -8.22 -7.21
C ASN A 136 -7.60 -8.74 -8.54
N LEU A 137 -8.28 -9.69 -9.20
CA LEU A 137 -7.75 -10.41 -10.36
C LEU A 137 -8.40 -10.01 -11.69
N CYS A 138 -9.52 -9.27 -11.68
CA CYS A 138 -10.32 -8.95 -12.86
C CYS A 138 -10.44 -10.18 -13.78
N ALA A 139 -11.10 -11.24 -13.34
CA ALA A 139 -11.09 -12.50 -14.09
C ALA A 139 -12.03 -12.50 -15.30
N ARG A 140 -13.20 -11.83 -15.18
CA ARG A 140 -14.29 -11.94 -16.16
C ARG A 140 -15.07 -10.65 -16.43
N ALA A 141 -14.91 -9.59 -15.64
CA ALA A 141 -15.65 -8.36 -15.85
C ALA A 141 -15.32 -7.71 -17.22
N SER A 142 -16.25 -6.87 -17.71
CA SER A 142 -15.98 -6.06 -18.90
C SER A 142 -14.75 -5.19 -18.68
N GLY A 143 -13.82 -5.21 -19.64
CA GLY A 143 -12.53 -4.51 -19.53
C GLY A 143 -11.39 -5.35 -18.94
N CYS A 144 -11.65 -6.58 -18.50
CA CYS A 144 -10.59 -7.50 -18.10
C CYS A 144 -9.84 -8.07 -19.31
N HIS A 145 -8.51 -8.10 -19.24
CA HIS A 145 -7.70 -8.80 -20.23
C HIS A 145 -7.89 -10.32 -20.14
N ARG A 146 -7.60 -11.02 -21.26
CA ARG A 146 -7.68 -12.49 -21.36
C ARG A 146 -6.98 -13.17 -20.16
N TRP A 147 -7.63 -14.18 -19.61
CA TRP A 147 -7.19 -14.84 -18.37
C TRP A 147 -5.91 -15.67 -18.55
N ASP A 148 -5.86 -16.54 -19.56
CA ASP A 148 -4.82 -17.57 -19.65
C ASP A 148 -3.39 -17.02 -19.68
N PRO A 149 -3.08 -15.94 -20.44
CA PRO A 149 -1.74 -15.33 -20.41
C PRO A 149 -1.38 -14.69 -19.06
N ARG A 150 -2.37 -14.43 -18.19
CA ARG A 150 -2.18 -13.78 -16.89
C ARG A 150 -2.04 -14.75 -15.73
N LEU A 151 -2.45 -16.02 -15.88
CA LEU A 151 -2.41 -16.99 -14.78
C LEU A 151 -1.00 -17.15 -14.20
N SER A 152 0.02 -17.34 -15.05
CA SER A 152 1.42 -17.45 -14.58
C SER A 152 1.91 -16.16 -13.90
N PRO A 153 1.74 -14.95 -14.48
CA PRO A 153 2.00 -13.69 -13.77
C PRO A 153 1.26 -13.53 -12.44
N ILE A 154 -0.02 -13.94 -12.35
CA ILE A 154 -0.82 -13.89 -11.12
C ILE A 154 -0.17 -14.79 -10.06
N MET A 155 0.09 -16.05 -10.39
CA MET A 155 0.71 -17.00 -9.46
C MET A 155 2.09 -16.52 -9.02
N LYS A 156 2.89 -15.97 -9.94
CA LYS A 156 4.19 -15.38 -9.63
C LYS A 156 4.10 -14.18 -8.68
N ARG A 157 3.06 -13.35 -8.79
CA ARG A 157 2.82 -12.26 -7.83
C ARG A 157 2.41 -12.76 -6.45
N ILE A 158 1.64 -13.86 -6.38
CA ILE A 158 1.31 -14.52 -5.12
C ILE A 158 2.57 -15.15 -4.50
N ASP A 159 3.40 -15.84 -5.28
CA ASP A 159 4.66 -16.44 -4.81
C ASP A 159 5.62 -15.36 -4.31
N GLU A 160 5.82 -14.28 -5.07
CA GLU A 160 6.65 -13.14 -4.68
C GLU A 160 6.09 -12.40 -3.45
N SER A 161 4.80 -12.56 -3.13
CA SER A 161 4.19 -11.95 -1.95
C SER A 161 4.68 -12.57 -0.65
N ASP A 162 5.16 -13.82 -0.67
CA ASP A 162 5.54 -14.58 0.54
C ASP A 162 4.48 -14.42 1.65
N ALA A 163 3.24 -14.76 1.28
CA ALA A 163 2.10 -14.69 2.16
C ALA A 163 1.79 -16.05 2.78
N ASP A 164 1.15 -16.03 3.94
CA ASP A 164 0.52 -17.17 4.58
C ASP A 164 -1.00 -17.17 4.37
N LEU A 165 -1.58 -16.00 4.07
CA LEU A 165 -3.00 -15.79 3.81
C LEU A 165 -3.16 -15.06 2.48
N VAL A 166 -4.03 -15.55 1.60
CA VAL A 166 -4.27 -14.96 0.27
C VAL A 166 -5.76 -14.63 0.12
N ALA A 167 -6.07 -13.34 0.01
CA ALA A 167 -7.41 -12.82 -0.21
C ALA A 167 -7.56 -12.34 -1.65
N LEU A 168 -8.37 -13.04 -2.45
CA LEU A 168 -8.57 -12.75 -3.86
C LEU A 168 -9.97 -12.16 -4.10
N GLN A 169 -10.06 -11.20 -5.02
CA GLN A 169 -11.31 -10.57 -5.47
C GLN A 169 -11.45 -10.70 -7.00
N GLU A 170 -12.69 -10.63 -7.50
CA GLU A 170 -13.03 -10.76 -8.92
C GLU A 170 -12.47 -12.02 -9.61
N ALA A 171 -12.42 -13.15 -8.90
CA ALA A 171 -11.94 -14.44 -9.39
C ALA A 171 -13.05 -15.29 -10.03
N SER A 172 -14.17 -14.68 -10.45
CA SER A 172 -15.36 -15.40 -10.91
C SER A 172 -15.06 -16.46 -11.96
N GLY A 173 -15.47 -17.70 -11.66
CA GLY A 173 -15.25 -18.88 -12.50
C GLY A 173 -13.79 -19.31 -12.69
N ARG A 174 -12.87 -18.78 -11.87
CA ARG A 174 -11.44 -19.16 -11.85
C ARG A 174 -10.98 -19.69 -10.49
N ILE A 175 -11.84 -19.66 -9.46
CA ILE A 175 -11.50 -20.04 -8.08
C ILE A 175 -10.99 -21.48 -8.00
N GLU A 176 -11.64 -22.43 -8.67
CA GLU A 176 -11.21 -23.84 -8.67
C GLU A 176 -9.83 -24.02 -9.31
N GLN A 177 -9.59 -23.39 -10.46
CA GLN A 177 -8.28 -23.40 -11.12
C GLN A 177 -7.20 -22.78 -10.21
N LEU A 178 -7.51 -21.64 -9.56
CA LEU A 178 -6.60 -20.99 -8.62
C LEU A 178 -6.34 -21.88 -7.40
N ALA A 179 -7.36 -22.58 -6.89
CA ALA A 179 -7.23 -23.49 -5.76
C ALA A 179 -6.26 -24.64 -6.07
N ALA A 180 -6.38 -25.29 -7.24
CA ALA A 180 -5.45 -26.33 -7.66
C ALA A 180 -4.00 -25.82 -7.74
N HIS A 181 -3.78 -24.60 -8.27
CA HIS A 181 -2.44 -24.02 -8.34
C HIS A 181 -1.89 -23.64 -6.95
N LEU A 182 -2.73 -23.17 -6.04
CA LEU A 182 -2.35 -22.78 -4.69
C LEU A 182 -2.14 -23.99 -3.78
N GLU A 183 -2.83 -25.10 -4.02
CA GLU A 183 -2.63 -26.37 -3.32
C GLU A 183 -1.20 -26.90 -3.51
N THR A 184 -0.69 -26.87 -4.74
CA THR A 184 0.73 -27.21 -5.02
C THR A 184 1.74 -26.31 -4.31
N ARG A 185 1.31 -25.17 -3.74
CA ARG A 185 2.11 -24.21 -2.98
C ARG A 185 1.88 -24.30 -1.46
N GLY A 186 1.16 -25.32 -1.02
CA GLY A 186 0.85 -25.58 0.40
C GLY A 186 -0.27 -24.70 0.96
N PHE A 187 -1.19 -24.24 0.12
CA PHE A 187 -2.39 -23.54 0.56
C PHE A 187 -3.64 -24.42 0.45
N ALA A 188 -4.61 -24.16 1.31
CA ALA A 188 -5.96 -24.69 1.16
C ALA A 188 -6.96 -23.53 1.01
N LEU A 189 -8.05 -23.76 0.28
CA LEU A 189 -9.18 -22.85 0.22
C LEU A 189 -9.92 -22.88 1.57
N ALA A 190 -10.05 -21.72 2.23
CA ALA A 190 -10.83 -21.59 3.46
C ALA A 190 -12.32 -21.43 3.15
N SER A 191 -12.63 -20.56 2.19
CA SER A 191 -13.98 -20.29 1.71
C SER A 191 -13.93 -19.46 0.42
N ALA A 192 -15.04 -19.48 -0.29
CA ALA A 192 -15.25 -18.67 -1.48
C ALA A 192 -16.71 -18.19 -1.58
N SER A 193 -16.88 -17.02 -2.17
CA SER A 193 -18.13 -16.62 -2.82
C SER A 193 -18.11 -17.09 -4.28
N GLY A 194 -19.01 -16.58 -5.13
CA GLY A 194 -18.87 -16.75 -6.59
C GLY A 194 -17.72 -15.96 -7.23
N SER A 195 -17.03 -15.08 -6.48
CA SER A 195 -16.03 -14.12 -7.01
C SER A 195 -14.83 -13.93 -6.08
N GLU A 196 -15.03 -13.94 -4.77
CA GLU A 196 -14.00 -13.69 -3.76
C GLU A 196 -13.57 -15.03 -3.16
N ALA A 197 -12.27 -15.18 -2.89
CA ALA A 197 -11.74 -16.40 -2.30
C ALA A 197 -10.74 -16.06 -1.21
N LEU A 198 -10.68 -16.90 -0.18
CA LEU A 198 -9.73 -16.81 0.91
C LEU A 198 -8.97 -18.13 1.03
N PHE A 199 -7.64 -18.06 0.95
CA PHE A 199 -6.75 -19.21 1.12
C PHE A 199 -5.83 -19.01 2.31
N TYR A 200 -5.39 -20.13 2.89
CA TYR A 200 -4.46 -20.15 4.01
C TYR A 200 -3.38 -21.21 3.81
N ARG A 201 -2.16 -20.91 4.27
CA ARG A 201 -1.03 -21.84 4.25
C ARG A 201 -1.24 -22.91 5.32
N THR A 202 -1.33 -24.17 4.90
CA THR A 202 -1.71 -25.30 5.77
C THR A 202 -0.62 -25.64 6.79
N SER A 203 0.65 -25.31 6.50
CA SER A 203 1.75 -25.44 7.45
C SER A 203 1.73 -24.40 8.59
N ARG A 204 0.83 -23.41 8.53
CA ARG A 204 0.80 -22.26 9.45
C ARG A 204 -0.54 -22.10 10.13
N PHE A 205 -1.63 -22.34 9.41
CA PHE A 205 -2.99 -22.21 9.92
C PHE A 205 -3.78 -23.50 9.74
N ARG A 206 -4.77 -23.68 10.61
CA ARG A 206 -5.88 -24.62 10.46
C ARG A 206 -7.18 -23.85 10.34
N LEU A 207 -8.08 -24.35 9.51
CA LEU A 207 -9.45 -23.88 9.47
C LEU A 207 -10.18 -24.36 10.73
N SER A 208 -10.78 -23.44 11.49
CA SER A 208 -11.59 -23.82 12.65
C SER A 208 -12.83 -24.56 12.20
N GLN A 209 -13.28 -25.52 13.01
CA GLN A 209 -14.48 -26.31 12.77
C GLN A 209 -15.38 -26.27 14.01
N LYS A 210 -16.67 -26.51 13.82
CA LYS A 210 -17.67 -26.65 14.88
C LYS A 210 -18.62 -27.82 14.59
N PRO A 211 -19.23 -28.43 15.61
CA PRO A 211 -20.29 -29.41 15.41
C PRO A 211 -21.41 -28.87 14.53
N VAL A 212 -21.94 -29.72 13.64
CA VAL A 212 -23.14 -29.41 12.86
C VAL A 212 -24.35 -29.54 13.78
N ALA A 213 -25.15 -28.48 13.86
CA ALA A 213 -26.42 -28.54 14.59
C ALA A 213 -27.35 -29.51 13.84
N ASP A 214 -27.93 -30.47 14.56
CA ASP A 214 -28.78 -31.53 14.03
C ASP A 214 -28.08 -32.45 12.99
N GLY A 215 -26.75 -32.47 12.96
CA GLY A 215 -25.95 -33.36 12.11
C GLY A 215 -25.56 -34.67 12.79
N ASP A 216 -24.84 -35.54 12.07
CA ASP A 216 -24.40 -36.82 12.61
C ASP A 216 -23.41 -36.64 13.78
N PRO A 217 -23.39 -37.56 14.78
CA PRO A 217 -22.41 -37.51 15.86
C PRO A 217 -20.97 -37.43 15.35
N GLY A 218 -20.28 -36.33 15.69
CA GLY A 218 -18.90 -36.09 15.25
C GLY A 218 -18.77 -35.36 13.91
N GLU A 219 -19.89 -35.02 13.25
CA GLU A 219 -19.89 -34.20 12.05
C GLU A 219 -19.43 -32.76 12.37
N LEU A 220 -18.41 -32.31 11.64
CA LEU A 220 -17.77 -31.00 11.84
C LEU A 220 -17.88 -30.15 10.58
N ALA A 221 -18.50 -28.98 10.70
CA ALA A 221 -18.52 -27.97 9.65
C ALA A 221 -17.41 -26.92 9.84
N PRO A 222 -16.82 -26.42 8.75
CA PRO A 222 -15.88 -25.30 8.83
C PRO A 222 -16.57 -24.04 9.35
N VAL A 223 -15.88 -23.29 10.20
CA VAL A 223 -16.29 -21.94 10.64
C VAL A 223 -15.82 -20.93 9.59
N ALA A 224 -16.46 -20.98 8.43
CA ALA A 224 -16.17 -20.14 7.28
C ALA A 224 -17.39 -20.01 6.38
N GLY A 225 -17.33 -19.13 5.39
CA GLY A 225 -18.36 -19.02 4.37
C GLY A 225 -18.29 -17.69 3.62
N THR A 226 -19.46 -17.22 3.21
CA THR A 226 -19.62 -15.96 2.48
C THR A 226 -20.53 -15.00 3.24
N TRP A 227 -20.11 -13.74 3.34
CA TRP A 227 -20.94 -12.65 3.82
C TRP A 227 -21.48 -11.85 2.63
N THR A 228 -22.75 -12.06 2.29
CA THR A 228 -23.46 -11.13 1.39
C THR A 228 -23.68 -9.80 2.12
N LEU A 229 -23.13 -8.72 1.58
CA LEU A 229 -23.20 -7.37 2.17
C LEU A 229 -24.27 -6.52 1.49
N SER A 230 -24.46 -6.70 0.19
CA SER A 230 -25.50 -6.10 -0.64
C SER A 230 -25.62 -6.92 -1.95
N GLU A 231 -26.36 -6.42 -2.93
CA GLU A 231 -26.35 -6.97 -4.30
C GLU A 231 -24.99 -6.84 -5.00
N SER A 232 -24.14 -5.91 -4.57
CA SER A 232 -22.86 -5.59 -5.20
C SER A 232 -21.63 -5.84 -4.34
N GLY A 233 -21.82 -6.21 -3.08
CA GLY A 233 -20.76 -6.33 -2.10
C GLY A 233 -20.82 -7.66 -1.39
N THR A 234 -19.67 -8.32 -1.27
CA THR A 234 -19.57 -9.61 -0.59
C THR A 234 -18.18 -9.79 0.03
N ALA A 235 -18.05 -10.81 0.87
CA ALA A 235 -16.75 -11.22 1.38
C ALA A 235 -16.71 -12.73 1.65
N ALA A 236 -15.69 -13.42 1.12
CA ALA A 236 -15.33 -14.74 1.61
C ALA A 236 -14.63 -14.59 2.96
N TRP A 237 -14.96 -15.41 3.95
CA TRP A 237 -14.40 -15.29 5.29
C TRP A 237 -14.15 -16.65 5.94
N ALA A 238 -13.22 -16.70 6.89
CA ALA A 238 -12.95 -17.87 7.71
C ALA A 238 -12.44 -17.50 9.10
N LEU A 239 -12.71 -18.36 10.08
CA LEU A 239 -12.00 -18.37 11.35
C LEU A 239 -10.79 -19.31 11.22
N LEU A 240 -9.59 -18.75 11.31
CA LEU A 240 -8.33 -19.47 11.15
C LEU A 240 -7.57 -19.50 12.48
N LYS A 241 -7.03 -20.66 12.83
CA LYS A 241 -6.22 -20.87 14.04
C LYS A 241 -4.75 -21.03 13.66
N GLU A 242 -3.86 -20.19 14.19
CA GLU A 242 -2.42 -20.37 14.01
C GLU A 242 -2.00 -21.67 14.73
N THR A 243 -1.29 -22.54 14.01
CA THR A 243 -1.06 -23.94 14.39
C THR A 243 -0.22 -24.10 15.64
N ARG A 244 0.66 -23.14 15.95
CA ARG A 244 1.64 -23.24 17.03
C ARG A 244 1.19 -22.50 18.29
N THR A 245 0.54 -21.35 18.16
CA THR A 245 0.02 -20.59 19.31
C THR A 245 -1.41 -20.98 19.66
N GLY A 246 -2.14 -21.58 18.72
CA GLY A 246 -3.56 -21.88 18.88
C GLY A 246 -4.45 -20.63 18.85
N HIS A 247 -3.89 -19.46 18.54
CA HIS A 247 -4.66 -18.22 18.49
C HIS A 247 -5.51 -18.14 17.22
N ALA A 248 -6.82 -17.99 17.41
CA ALA A 248 -7.78 -17.85 16.32
C ALA A 248 -7.94 -16.40 15.88
N VAL A 249 -8.18 -16.16 14.58
CA VAL A 249 -8.42 -14.85 13.96
C VAL A 249 -9.48 -14.99 12.87
N VAL A 250 -10.42 -14.04 12.82
CA VAL A 250 -11.37 -13.95 11.69
C VAL A 250 -10.68 -13.22 10.54
N VAL A 251 -10.66 -13.83 9.37
CA VAL A 251 -10.07 -13.24 8.16
C VAL A 251 -11.13 -13.15 7.08
N GLY A 252 -11.20 -12.02 6.37
CA GLY A 252 -12.11 -11.81 5.25
C GLY A 252 -11.41 -11.30 4.00
N SER A 253 -11.77 -11.86 2.84
CA SER A 253 -11.50 -11.33 1.49
C SER A 253 -12.69 -10.48 1.05
N VAL A 254 -12.55 -9.16 1.04
CA VAL A 254 -13.65 -8.19 0.92
C VAL A 254 -13.68 -7.58 -0.49
N HIS A 255 -14.87 -7.46 -1.07
CA HIS A 255 -15.07 -6.64 -2.26
C HIS A 255 -16.33 -5.78 -2.09
N LEU A 256 -16.14 -4.45 -2.07
CA LEU A 256 -17.21 -3.48 -1.88
C LEU A 256 -17.62 -2.81 -3.20
N LYS A 257 -18.80 -2.18 -3.21
CA LYS A 257 -19.36 -1.46 -4.36
C LYS A 257 -18.33 -0.58 -5.05
N ASN A 258 -18.08 -0.87 -6.33
CA ASN A 258 -17.35 0.01 -7.24
C ASN A 258 -18.16 1.29 -7.55
N GLY A 259 -17.45 2.36 -7.83
CA GLY A 259 -17.98 3.63 -8.30
C GLY A 259 -17.41 4.81 -7.56
N LYS A 260 -17.28 5.95 -8.26
CA LYS A 260 -16.71 7.20 -7.73
C LYS A 260 -17.78 8.16 -7.21
N THR A 261 -19.07 7.84 -7.39
CA THR A 261 -20.20 8.71 -7.03
C THR A 261 -20.50 8.70 -5.53
N GLU A 262 -21.28 9.68 -5.10
CA GLU A 262 -21.83 9.74 -3.73
C GLU A 262 -22.76 8.54 -3.45
N SER A 263 -23.62 8.18 -4.39
CA SER A 263 -24.50 7.00 -4.27
C SER A 263 -23.70 5.71 -4.06
N ALA A 264 -22.61 5.50 -4.82
CA ALA A 264 -21.72 4.36 -4.60
C ALA A 264 -21.06 4.41 -3.21
N SER A 265 -20.73 5.61 -2.72
CA SER A 265 -20.18 5.79 -1.37
C SER A 265 -21.22 5.50 -0.27
N ALA A 266 -22.49 5.81 -0.50
CA ALA A 266 -23.59 5.47 0.39
C ALA A 266 -23.81 3.95 0.47
N VAL A 267 -23.76 3.25 -0.66
CA VAL A 267 -23.81 1.78 -0.69
C VAL A 267 -22.63 1.17 0.06
N ARG A 268 -21.39 1.65 -0.18
CA ARG A 268 -20.22 1.21 0.59
C ARG A 268 -20.37 1.42 2.09
N ARG A 269 -21.09 2.46 2.53
CA ARG A 269 -21.41 2.67 3.95
C ARG A 269 -22.22 1.52 4.52
N ILE A 270 -23.30 1.14 3.81
CA ILE A 270 -24.21 0.08 4.21
C ILE A 270 -23.46 -1.26 4.24
N GLU A 271 -22.71 -1.56 3.18
CA GLU A 271 -21.89 -2.76 3.07
C GLU A 271 -20.86 -2.85 4.20
N THR A 272 -20.14 -1.75 4.48
CA THR A 272 -19.12 -1.72 5.55
C THR A 272 -19.75 -1.94 6.92
N ARG A 273 -20.92 -1.35 7.20
CA ARG A 273 -21.63 -1.57 8.47
C ARG A 273 -22.06 -3.03 8.64
N ARG A 274 -22.58 -3.65 7.58
CA ARG A 274 -22.94 -5.08 7.58
C ARG A 274 -21.71 -5.97 7.74
N LEU A 275 -20.60 -5.63 7.10
CA LEU A 275 -19.32 -6.31 7.23
C LEU A 275 -18.82 -6.30 8.67
N VAL A 276 -18.82 -5.13 9.32
CA VAL A 276 -18.46 -5.01 10.74
C VAL A 276 -19.39 -5.84 11.62
N ALA A 277 -20.71 -5.75 11.42
CA ALA A 277 -21.67 -6.49 12.23
C ALA A 277 -21.44 -8.01 12.13
N LYS A 278 -21.25 -8.54 10.91
CA LYS A 278 -21.01 -9.96 10.65
C LYS A 278 -19.67 -10.44 11.21
N ALA A 279 -18.58 -9.70 10.97
CA ALA A 279 -17.26 -10.07 11.48
C ALA A 279 -17.19 -10.03 13.02
N ARG A 280 -17.83 -9.02 13.66
CA ARG A 280 -17.94 -8.96 15.12
C ARG A 280 -18.83 -10.07 15.69
N PHE A 281 -19.90 -10.44 15.00
CA PHE A 281 -20.74 -11.57 15.38
C PHE A 281 -19.92 -12.86 15.42
N VAL A 282 -19.25 -13.22 14.31
CA VAL A 282 -18.38 -14.40 14.25
C VAL A 282 -17.31 -14.37 15.35
N ALA A 283 -16.63 -13.24 15.54
CA ALA A 283 -15.61 -13.13 16.56
C ALA A 283 -16.18 -13.35 17.98
N ARG A 284 -17.37 -12.83 18.29
CA ARG A 284 -18.03 -13.02 19.59
C ARG A 284 -18.48 -14.46 19.81
N GLU A 285 -19.15 -15.06 18.84
CA GLU A 285 -19.63 -16.45 18.92
C GLU A 285 -18.49 -17.45 19.11
N ASN A 286 -17.27 -17.07 18.73
CA ASN A 286 -16.08 -17.91 18.87
C ASN A 286 -15.13 -17.42 19.99
N GLY A 287 -15.58 -16.53 20.87
CA GLY A 287 -14.82 -16.10 22.06
C GLY A 287 -13.55 -15.31 21.78
N LEU A 288 -13.45 -14.61 20.64
CA LEU A 288 -12.23 -13.88 20.26
C LEU A 288 -12.13 -12.53 21.01
N PRO A 289 -11.02 -12.27 21.73
CA PRO A 289 -10.84 -11.03 22.48
C PRO A 289 -10.73 -9.82 21.54
N ARG A 290 -11.39 -8.72 21.92
CA ARG A 290 -11.40 -7.43 21.18
C ARG A 290 -11.72 -7.57 19.68
N SER A 291 -12.52 -8.58 19.32
CA SER A 291 -12.88 -8.87 17.93
C SER A 291 -11.66 -9.00 17.02
N ARG A 292 -10.75 -9.94 17.33
CA ARG A 292 -9.53 -10.20 16.53
C ARG A 292 -9.88 -10.54 15.08
N VAL A 293 -9.84 -9.51 14.24
CA VAL A 293 -10.34 -9.51 12.85
C VAL A 293 -9.31 -8.86 11.93
N VAL A 294 -9.15 -9.46 10.75
CA VAL A 294 -8.35 -8.97 9.62
C VAL A 294 -9.24 -8.96 8.38
N LEU A 295 -9.42 -7.79 7.76
CA LEU A 295 -10.20 -7.63 6.53
C LEU A 295 -9.29 -7.14 5.42
N ALA A 296 -9.06 -7.96 4.41
CA ALA A 296 -8.20 -7.66 3.28
C ALA A 296 -9.05 -7.66 2.01
N GLY A 297 -8.89 -6.70 1.12
CA GLY A 297 -9.76 -6.65 -0.06
C GLY A 297 -9.68 -5.40 -0.88
N ASP A 298 -10.50 -5.36 -1.94
CA ASP A 298 -10.79 -4.17 -2.72
C ASP A 298 -11.99 -3.44 -2.09
N PHE A 299 -11.67 -2.35 -1.38
CA PHE A 299 -12.69 -1.52 -0.72
C PHE A 299 -13.30 -0.49 -1.66
N ASN A 300 -12.83 -0.42 -2.90
CA ASN A 300 -13.27 0.53 -3.91
C ASN A 300 -13.31 1.98 -3.39
N SER A 301 -12.41 2.32 -2.46
CA SER A 301 -12.37 3.60 -1.76
C SER A 301 -10.96 3.90 -1.27
N THR A 302 -10.59 5.18 -1.31
CA THR A 302 -9.25 5.68 -1.00
C THR A 302 -9.34 7.08 -0.41
N ARG A 303 -8.33 7.47 0.36
CA ARG A 303 -8.23 8.78 1.05
C ARG A 303 -8.24 9.99 0.13
N ASN A 304 -7.95 9.79 -1.15
CA ASN A 304 -8.02 10.86 -2.15
C ASN A 304 -9.41 11.10 -2.71
N ARG A 305 -10.37 10.21 -2.47
CA ARG A 305 -11.76 10.46 -2.85
C ARG A 305 -12.39 11.43 -1.84
N PRO A 306 -13.41 12.20 -2.25
CA PRO A 306 -14.19 13.03 -1.30
C PRO A 306 -14.76 12.21 -0.12
N SER A 307 -14.99 10.92 -0.34
CA SER A 307 -15.50 9.99 0.66
C SER A 307 -14.64 8.73 0.79
N ASP A 308 -14.00 8.57 1.96
CA ASP A 308 -13.28 7.36 2.38
C ASP A 308 -14.13 6.58 3.40
N THR A 309 -15.40 6.36 3.04
CA THR A 309 -16.44 5.84 3.94
C THR A 309 -16.05 4.51 4.61
N PRO A 310 -15.48 3.51 3.93
CA PRO A 310 -15.11 2.26 4.59
C PRO A 310 -14.15 2.48 5.75
N ARG A 311 -13.10 3.29 5.57
CA ARG A 311 -12.18 3.63 6.67
C ARG A 311 -12.90 4.30 7.83
N TRP A 312 -13.75 5.28 7.57
CA TRP A 312 -14.47 6.00 8.64
C TRP A 312 -15.41 5.11 9.43
N GLU A 313 -16.11 4.19 8.77
CA GLU A 313 -17.01 3.25 9.46
C GLU A 313 -16.24 2.19 10.24
N LEU A 314 -15.12 1.69 9.73
CA LEU A 314 -14.25 0.73 10.41
C LEU A 314 -13.55 1.34 11.64
N GLU A 315 -13.06 2.58 11.52
CA GLU A 315 -12.34 3.27 12.61
C GLU A 315 -13.20 3.49 13.86
N LYS A 316 -14.54 3.58 13.73
CA LYS A 316 -15.47 3.65 14.88
C LYS A 316 -15.39 2.44 15.80
N TYR A 317 -14.88 1.32 15.31
CA TYR A 317 -14.75 0.06 16.04
C TYR A 317 -13.31 -0.29 16.39
N GLY A 318 -12.37 0.66 16.27
CA GLY A 318 -10.94 0.41 16.50
C GLY A 318 -10.31 -0.45 15.41
N TRP A 319 -10.85 -0.41 14.19
CA TRP A 319 -10.31 -1.16 13.05
C TRP A 319 -9.59 -0.20 12.12
N HIS A 320 -8.29 -0.42 11.99
CA HIS A 320 -7.37 0.55 11.40
C HIS A 320 -6.74 0.01 10.13
N ASP A 321 -6.56 0.90 9.16
CA ASP A 321 -5.82 0.61 7.94
C ASP A 321 -4.36 0.25 8.28
N ALA A 322 -3.90 -0.88 7.77
CA ALA A 322 -2.54 -1.36 7.96
C ALA A 322 -1.49 -0.38 7.42
N TYR A 323 -1.84 0.47 6.44
CA TYR A 323 -0.96 1.55 5.97
C TYR A 323 -0.63 2.56 7.09
N ASP A 324 -1.52 2.72 8.08
CA ASP A 324 -1.29 3.58 9.24
C ASP A 324 -0.71 2.88 10.46
N ARG A 325 -0.73 1.54 10.46
CA ARG A 325 -0.25 0.71 11.57
C ARG A 325 1.14 0.11 11.31
N SER A 326 1.59 0.04 10.06
CA SER A 326 2.86 -0.58 9.70
C SER A 326 4.07 0.32 9.97
N ALA A 327 5.18 -0.29 10.35
CA ALA A 327 6.42 0.40 10.71
C ALA A 327 7.35 0.62 9.51
N SER A 328 7.28 -0.23 8.48
CA SER A 328 8.15 -0.16 7.29
C SER A 328 7.36 -0.39 6.01
N PHE A 329 7.80 0.27 4.94
CA PHE A 329 7.05 0.33 3.69
C PHE A 329 7.94 0.03 2.48
N THR A 330 7.48 -0.84 1.59
CA THR A 330 8.13 -1.10 0.31
C THR A 330 7.21 -0.72 -0.85
N ARG A 331 7.71 0.18 -1.71
CA ARG A 331 6.96 0.70 -2.88
C ARG A 331 5.56 1.28 -2.56
N PRO A 332 5.35 2.02 -1.44
CA PRO A 332 4.02 2.58 -1.12
C PRO A 332 3.57 3.71 -2.04
N TYR A 333 4.47 4.21 -2.88
CA TYR A 333 4.14 5.17 -3.92
C TYR A 333 3.58 4.53 -5.19
N LEU A 334 3.59 3.21 -5.35
CA LEU A 334 2.96 2.54 -6.49
C LEU A 334 1.52 2.23 -6.14
N ASN A 335 0.56 2.71 -6.95
CA ASN A 335 -0.85 2.55 -6.64
C ASN A 335 -1.28 1.07 -6.72
N SER A 336 -2.20 0.67 -5.85
CA SER A 336 -2.73 -0.70 -5.89
C SER A 336 -3.62 -0.91 -7.12
N TYR A 337 -4.29 0.14 -7.61
CA TYR A 337 -4.95 0.14 -8.91
C TYR A 337 -4.00 0.69 -9.99
N ASN A 338 -3.72 -0.14 -11.00
CA ASN A 338 -2.88 0.22 -12.14
C ASN A 338 -3.66 0.38 -13.46
N GLY A 339 -4.90 -0.14 -13.55
CA GLY A 339 -5.76 0.05 -14.72
C GLY A 339 -5.21 -0.51 -16.03
N TRP A 340 -4.40 -1.58 -15.94
CA TRP A 340 -3.65 -2.18 -17.05
C TRP A 340 -2.49 -1.34 -17.61
N ASP A 341 -2.19 -0.19 -17.01
CA ASP A 341 -1.07 0.64 -17.45
C ASP A 341 0.26 -0.08 -17.23
N THR A 342 1.14 -0.05 -18.22
CA THR A 342 2.53 -0.54 -18.08
C THR A 342 3.41 0.47 -17.35
N THR A 343 3.07 1.76 -17.41
CA THR A 343 3.72 2.81 -16.61
C THR A 343 3.05 2.86 -15.23
N PRO A 344 3.80 2.70 -14.13
CA PRO A 344 3.20 2.64 -12.80
C PRO A 344 2.48 3.93 -12.40
N ARG A 345 1.20 3.81 -12.03
CA ARG A 345 0.45 4.88 -11.38
C ARG A 345 1.02 5.16 -10.01
N ARG A 346 1.24 6.44 -9.66
CA ARG A 346 1.80 6.84 -8.37
C ARG A 346 0.76 7.33 -7.37
N SER A 347 0.83 6.80 -6.15
CA SER A 347 0.14 7.32 -4.95
C SER A 347 0.95 8.46 -4.36
N VAL A 348 0.47 9.70 -4.51
CA VAL A 348 1.22 10.90 -4.16
C VAL A 348 0.87 11.39 -2.76
N ARG A 349 -0.41 11.35 -2.38
CA ARG A 349 -0.92 12.25 -1.33
C ARG A 349 -1.07 11.59 0.04
N TYR A 350 -1.78 10.46 0.16
CA TYR A 350 -2.15 9.88 1.47
C TYR A 350 -1.98 8.36 1.57
N GLY A 351 -1.32 7.73 0.59
CA GLY A 351 -1.34 6.27 0.40
C GLY A 351 -2.64 5.85 -0.28
N ASP A 352 -2.74 6.14 -1.58
CA ASP A 352 -4.01 6.27 -2.29
C ASP A 352 -4.53 4.93 -2.85
N HIS A 353 -4.50 3.87 -2.03
CA HIS A 353 -4.81 2.50 -2.43
C HIS A 353 -6.29 2.19 -2.24
N VAL A 354 -6.89 1.45 -3.18
CA VAL A 354 -8.24 0.89 -3.05
C VAL A 354 -8.22 -0.51 -2.45
N ASP A 355 -7.13 -1.25 -2.70
CA ASP A 355 -6.83 -2.55 -2.12
C ASP A 355 -6.14 -2.34 -0.76
N ARG A 356 -6.79 -2.77 0.31
CA ARG A 356 -6.39 -2.41 1.68
C ARG A 356 -6.52 -3.59 2.62
N VAL A 357 -5.83 -3.50 3.74
CA VAL A 357 -5.95 -4.43 4.86
C VAL A 357 -6.31 -3.61 6.10
N PHE A 358 -7.46 -3.92 6.71
CA PHE A 358 -7.91 -3.33 7.96
C PHE A 358 -7.76 -4.34 9.10
N LEU A 359 -7.28 -3.86 10.23
CA LEU A 359 -6.91 -4.66 11.40
C LEU A 359 -7.63 -4.12 12.62
N SER A 360 -8.35 -4.98 13.34
CA SER A 360 -8.81 -4.66 14.69
C SER A 360 -7.63 -4.29 15.61
N ASP A 361 -7.88 -3.54 16.68
CA ASP A 361 -6.84 -3.17 17.67
C ASP A 361 -6.12 -4.37 18.30
N ALA A 362 -6.72 -5.56 18.27
CA ALA A 362 -6.09 -6.80 18.72
C ALA A 362 -4.95 -7.29 17.81
N VAL A 363 -4.85 -6.78 16.58
CA VAL A 363 -3.90 -7.24 15.54
C VAL A 363 -2.95 -6.10 15.17
N GLY A 364 -1.65 -6.35 15.28
CA GLY A 364 -0.60 -5.40 14.86
C GLY A 364 -0.17 -5.63 13.41
N SER A 365 0.66 -4.73 12.86
CA SER A 365 1.34 -4.97 11.57
C SER A 365 2.71 -4.29 11.51
N THR A 366 3.68 -4.85 10.81
CA THR A 366 5.07 -4.31 10.79
C THR A 366 5.55 -3.86 9.42
N GLN A 367 5.15 -4.56 8.37
CA GLN A 367 5.59 -4.27 7.00
C GLN A 367 4.35 -4.13 6.12
N TRP A 368 4.36 -3.13 5.26
CA TRP A 368 3.36 -2.90 4.22
C TRP A 368 4.06 -2.79 2.87
N ARG A 369 3.54 -3.45 1.82
CA ARG A 369 4.13 -3.33 0.49
C ARG A 369 3.17 -3.56 -0.66
N VAL A 370 3.45 -2.93 -1.79
CA VAL A 370 2.90 -3.33 -3.09
C VAL A 370 3.83 -4.36 -3.74
N VAL A 371 3.29 -5.51 -4.11
CA VAL A 371 4.02 -6.66 -4.65
C VAL A 371 4.04 -6.58 -6.18
N VAL A 372 5.02 -5.84 -6.69
CA VAL A 372 5.22 -5.64 -8.14
C VAL A 372 6.70 -5.66 -8.48
N LYS A 373 7.00 -6.04 -9.73
CA LYS A 373 8.32 -5.86 -10.34
C LYS A 373 8.27 -4.74 -11.36
N VAL A 374 9.23 -3.83 -11.25
CA VAL A 374 9.42 -2.70 -12.16
C VAL A 374 10.82 -2.82 -12.75
N ALA A 375 10.93 -2.78 -14.07
CA ALA A 375 12.18 -2.74 -14.83
C ALA A 375 12.11 -1.53 -15.77
N ASP A 376 13.17 -0.73 -15.83
CA ASP A 376 13.26 0.47 -16.68
C ASP A 376 12.06 1.43 -16.53
N GLY A 377 11.58 1.58 -15.30
CA GLY A 377 10.44 2.44 -14.97
C GLY A 377 9.06 1.89 -15.36
N LYS A 378 8.98 0.67 -15.90
CA LYS A 378 7.72 0.01 -16.33
C LYS A 378 7.45 -1.25 -15.53
N TYR A 379 6.18 -1.62 -15.37
CA TYR A 379 5.83 -2.93 -14.86
C TYR A 379 6.32 -4.03 -15.81
N VAL A 380 6.87 -5.10 -15.23
CA VAL A 380 7.20 -6.30 -16.00
C VAL A 380 5.92 -6.88 -16.59
N THR A 381 5.94 -7.12 -17.90
CA THR A 381 4.81 -7.67 -18.67
C THR A 381 4.90 -9.19 -18.78
N PRO A 382 3.77 -9.89 -19.01
CA PRO A 382 2.41 -9.36 -18.97
C PRO A 382 1.99 -8.90 -17.57
N VAL A 383 1.23 -7.81 -17.50
CA VAL A 383 0.66 -7.31 -16.24
C VAL A 383 -0.38 -8.32 -15.75
N ALA A 384 -0.27 -8.73 -14.49
CA ALA A 384 -1.08 -9.81 -13.92
C ALA A 384 -2.58 -9.46 -13.78
N SER A 385 -2.87 -8.22 -13.41
CA SER A 385 -4.21 -7.63 -13.32
C SER A 385 -4.09 -6.11 -13.37
N ASP A 386 -5.20 -5.44 -13.67
CA ASP A 386 -5.37 -4.00 -13.44
C ASP A 386 -5.21 -3.57 -11.98
N HIS A 387 -5.06 -4.51 -11.06
CA HIS A 387 -4.64 -4.29 -9.68
C HIS A 387 -3.25 -4.88 -9.42
N SER A 388 -2.60 -4.36 -8.39
CA SER A 388 -1.31 -4.75 -7.87
C SER A 388 -1.51 -5.30 -6.47
N PRO A 389 -0.99 -6.49 -6.14
CA PRO A 389 -1.21 -7.07 -4.83
C PRO A 389 -0.63 -6.20 -3.71
N VAL A 390 -1.39 -6.05 -2.63
CA VAL A 390 -0.94 -5.37 -1.40
C VAL A 390 -0.72 -6.42 -0.32
N ARG A 391 0.50 -6.44 0.25
CA ARG A 391 0.89 -7.40 1.29
C ARG A 391 1.22 -6.69 2.59
N VAL A 392 0.72 -7.24 3.69
CA VAL A 392 0.96 -6.77 5.06
C VAL A 392 1.52 -7.90 5.92
N THR A 393 2.59 -7.63 6.68
CA THR A 393 3.03 -8.51 7.78
C THR A 393 2.21 -8.17 9.00
N LEU A 394 1.39 -9.10 9.46
CA LEU A 394 0.60 -9.04 10.68
C LEU A 394 1.44 -9.48 11.87
N TYR A 395 1.23 -8.86 13.03
CA TYR A 395 1.54 -9.48 14.31
C TYR A 395 0.30 -10.22 14.76
N LEU A 396 0.36 -11.54 14.67
CA LEU A 396 -0.65 -12.37 15.28
C LEU A 396 -0.35 -12.37 16.78
N PRO A 397 -1.33 -11.97 17.61
CA PRO A 397 -1.17 -12.01 19.07
C PRO A 397 -0.88 -13.41 19.56
#